data_AF-A0A4S4GJ90-F1
#
_entry.id   AF-A0A4S4GJ90-F1
#
_cell.length_a   1.000
_cell.length_b   1.000
_cell.length_c   1.000
_cell.angle_alpha   90.00
_cell.angle_beta   90.00
_cell.angle_gamma   90.00
#
_symmetry.space_group_name_H-M   'P 1'
#
loop_
_entity.id
_entity.type
_entity.pdbx_description
1 polymer ?
#
loop_
_entity_poly.entity_id
_entity_poly.type
_entity_poly.pdbx_seq_one_letter_code
_entity_poly.pdbx_strand_id
1 'polypeptide(L)'
;MNIKNILYLILHLSLALTCQGRSVITPAEAEATLNKTLAAKFGTDTLTDGEHLFSIDSASVAIINTTGGKITSARRNLFCPDLLSTIYGPSLRYLEEAALYNALGIPNPRFDNITFTIGTWLDINTKSKLEIGVPDNNEIHVTWLADSTKETSLFFPIQYQDILGDNRTEIENKLIKKLRESRAYASSITEPDETKLQTADSIIMVLPGSHYTLPEVNANLYFIKDTSDTTTHYKPVYSTSYPVESLANMLVGAVPKGCEASIELTVIKHKYGEKETLQIPLAQLQSVMGLTDGCTSFWGVEEIDGGNIKGTLFFYNQLQGYDHVLRISVPIKEIGTEKVTLKGRISLYVPTSNVQNLFEPYKTKSPDERIKIK
;
A
#
# COMPACT_ATOMS: atom_id res chain seq x y z
N MET A 1 -30.28 -36.52 -2.67
CA MET A 1 -29.69 -35.45 -3.51
C MET A 1 -30.78 -34.40 -3.71
N ASN A 2 -30.62 -33.22 -3.11
CA ASN A 2 -31.75 -32.34 -2.75
C ASN A 2 -32.05 -31.32 -3.88
N ILE A 3 -33.31 -31.27 -4.32
CA ILE A 3 -33.83 -30.42 -5.41
C ILE A 3 -33.56 -28.92 -5.19
N LYS A 4 -33.32 -28.48 -3.95
CA LYS A 4 -32.91 -27.10 -3.62
C LYS A 4 -31.54 -26.70 -4.19
N ASN A 5 -30.60 -27.64 -4.37
CA ASN A 5 -29.27 -27.31 -4.91
C ASN A 5 -29.28 -27.14 -6.43
N ILE A 6 -30.23 -27.77 -7.13
CA ILE A 6 -30.39 -27.62 -8.59
C ILE A 6 -31.02 -26.27 -8.90
N LEU A 7 -31.98 -25.80 -8.08
CA LEU A 7 -32.58 -24.47 -8.26
C LEU A 7 -31.59 -23.33 -8.01
N TYR A 8 -30.68 -23.48 -7.03
CA TYR A 8 -29.64 -22.48 -6.75
C TYR A 8 -28.60 -22.38 -7.88
N LEU A 9 -28.24 -23.53 -8.47
CA LEU A 9 -27.32 -23.57 -9.61
C LEU A 9 -27.97 -22.99 -10.88
N ILE A 10 -29.27 -23.26 -11.09
CA ILE A 10 -30.00 -22.69 -12.23
C ILE A 10 -30.21 -21.18 -12.05
N LEU A 11 -30.46 -20.68 -10.84
CA LEU A 11 -30.57 -19.22 -10.58
C LEU A 11 -29.21 -18.50 -10.74
N HIS A 12 -28.09 -19.14 -10.37
CA HIS A 12 -26.75 -18.58 -10.60
C HIS A 12 -26.33 -18.66 -12.08
N LEU A 13 -26.73 -19.70 -12.81
CA LEU A 13 -26.48 -19.76 -14.26
C LEU A 13 -27.41 -18.84 -15.07
N SER A 14 -28.61 -18.52 -14.58
CA SER A 14 -29.54 -17.62 -15.30
C SER A 14 -29.33 -16.13 -15.00
N LEU A 15 -28.68 -15.75 -13.88
CA LEU A 15 -28.13 -14.40 -13.72
C LEU A 15 -26.84 -14.17 -14.55
N ALA A 16 -26.17 -15.22 -15.01
CA ALA A 16 -25.00 -15.12 -15.88
C ALA A 16 -25.33 -14.95 -17.38
N LEU A 17 -26.61 -15.00 -17.77
CA LEU A 17 -27.02 -14.99 -19.19
C LEU A 17 -27.86 -13.78 -19.64
N THR A 18 -27.91 -12.70 -18.85
CA THR A 18 -28.55 -11.44 -19.26
C THR A 18 -27.64 -10.22 -19.10
N CYS A 19 -26.44 -10.29 -19.68
CA CYS A 19 -25.73 -9.10 -20.15
C CYS A 19 -25.41 -9.29 -21.63
N GLN A 20 -26.32 -8.83 -22.48
CA GLN A 20 -26.09 -8.73 -23.91
C GLN A 20 -24.96 -7.71 -24.17
N GLY A 21 -23.86 -8.16 -24.79
CA GLY A 21 -23.15 -7.35 -25.78
C GLY A 21 -21.93 -6.53 -25.36
N ARG A 22 -21.28 -6.75 -24.21
CA ARG A 22 -19.89 -6.30 -24.03
C ARG A 22 -18.96 -7.45 -24.39
N SER A 23 -18.08 -7.27 -25.37
CA SER A 23 -16.98 -8.20 -25.62
C SER A 23 -16.19 -8.34 -24.32
N VAL A 24 -16.25 -9.50 -23.67
CA VAL A 24 -15.52 -9.77 -22.43
C VAL A 24 -14.06 -10.05 -22.82
N ILE A 25 -13.33 -8.98 -23.14
CA ILE A 25 -11.88 -9.05 -23.29
C ILE A 25 -11.24 -9.04 -21.90
N THR A 26 -10.26 -9.91 -21.70
CA THR A 26 -9.46 -9.97 -20.49
C THR A 26 -8.48 -8.78 -20.42
N PRO A 27 -7.98 -8.40 -19.23
CA PRO A 27 -6.93 -7.37 -19.12
C PRO A 27 -5.70 -7.66 -19.99
N ALA A 28 -5.30 -8.92 -20.12
CA ALA A 28 -4.17 -9.33 -20.96
C ALA A 28 -4.45 -9.15 -22.46
N GLU A 29 -5.68 -9.44 -22.92
CA GLU A 29 -6.09 -9.18 -24.31
C GLU A 29 -6.19 -7.68 -24.60
N ALA A 30 -6.65 -6.89 -23.62
CA ALA A 30 -6.68 -5.43 -23.70
C ALA A 30 -5.26 -4.86 -23.83
N GLU A 31 -4.30 -5.36 -23.05
CA GLU A 31 -2.89 -4.96 -23.12
C GLU A 31 -2.24 -5.36 -24.46
N ALA A 32 -2.50 -6.56 -24.95
CA ALA A 32 -2.04 -6.98 -26.28
C ALA A 32 -2.61 -6.07 -27.39
N THR A 33 -3.88 -5.69 -27.27
CA THR A 33 -4.54 -4.77 -28.19
C THR A 33 -3.94 -3.36 -28.10
N LEU A 34 -3.62 -2.89 -26.89
CA LEU A 34 -2.92 -1.62 -26.68
C LEU A 34 -1.57 -1.64 -27.39
N ASN A 35 -0.72 -2.64 -27.13
CA ASN A 35 0.62 -2.72 -27.72
C ASN A 35 0.56 -2.72 -29.26
N LYS A 36 -0.37 -3.48 -29.85
CA LYS A 36 -0.59 -3.48 -31.30
C LYS A 36 -1.03 -2.10 -31.83
N THR A 37 -1.92 -1.43 -31.10
CA THR A 37 -2.45 -0.10 -31.48
C THR A 37 -1.36 0.96 -31.40
N LEU A 38 -0.52 0.92 -30.35
CA LEU A 38 0.61 1.82 -30.18
C LEU A 38 1.67 1.60 -31.27
N ALA A 39 1.98 0.34 -31.59
CA ALA A 39 2.88 0.01 -32.70
C ALA A 39 2.39 0.57 -34.03
N ALA A 40 1.10 0.37 -34.34
CA ALA A 40 0.50 0.86 -35.58
C ALA A 40 0.42 2.40 -35.65
N LYS A 41 0.12 3.08 -34.53
CA LYS A 41 -0.08 4.54 -34.50
C LYS A 41 1.22 5.33 -34.35
N PHE A 42 2.20 4.79 -33.61
CA PHE A 42 3.38 5.52 -33.17
C PHE A 42 4.71 4.83 -33.54
N GLY A 43 4.69 3.64 -34.15
CA GLY A 43 5.91 2.92 -34.50
C GLY A 43 6.71 2.46 -33.28
N THR A 44 6.04 2.04 -32.21
CA THR A 44 6.70 1.71 -30.93
C THR A 44 7.73 0.58 -31.01
N ASP A 45 7.62 -0.30 -32.00
CA ASP A 45 8.51 -1.45 -32.18
C ASP A 45 9.97 -1.04 -32.51
N THR A 46 10.18 0.22 -32.91
CA THR A 46 11.51 0.75 -33.24
C THR A 46 12.08 1.67 -32.15
N LEU A 47 11.37 1.85 -31.04
CA LEU A 47 11.79 2.76 -29.99
C LEU A 47 12.97 2.18 -29.20
N THR A 48 13.97 3.03 -28.97
CA THR A 48 15.04 2.75 -28.01
C THR A 48 14.50 2.82 -26.59
N ASP A 49 15.25 2.30 -25.63
CA ASP A 49 14.91 2.41 -24.21
C ASP A 49 14.79 3.87 -23.77
N GLY A 50 13.76 4.19 -22.99
CA GLY A 50 13.51 5.54 -22.48
C GLY A 50 12.04 5.95 -22.48
N GLU A 51 11.79 7.22 -22.17
CA GLU A 51 10.47 7.85 -22.21
C GLU A 51 10.26 8.57 -23.55
N HIS A 52 9.11 8.33 -24.17
CA HIS A 52 8.74 8.87 -25.48
C HIS A 52 7.40 9.57 -25.41
N LEU A 53 7.29 10.73 -26.06
CA LEU A 53 6.10 11.57 -26.08
C LEU A 53 5.47 11.58 -27.47
N PHE A 54 4.17 11.25 -27.55
CA PHE A 54 3.42 11.25 -28.81
C PHE A 54 2.14 12.06 -28.69
N SER A 55 1.82 12.86 -29.70
CA SER A 55 0.51 13.52 -29.77
C SER A 55 -0.57 12.49 -30.10
N ILE A 56 -1.61 12.39 -29.25
CA ILE A 56 -2.78 11.54 -29.50
C ILE A 56 -3.81 12.31 -30.33
N ASP A 57 -3.99 13.58 -29.97
CA ASP A 57 -4.85 14.60 -30.58
C ASP A 57 -4.22 15.99 -30.35
N SER A 58 -4.94 17.07 -30.69
CA SER A 58 -4.44 18.45 -30.56
C SER A 58 -4.21 18.93 -29.12
N ALA A 59 -4.72 18.22 -28.13
CA ALA A 59 -4.70 18.62 -26.71
C ALA A 59 -4.03 17.58 -25.79
N SER A 60 -3.72 16.38 -26.29
CA SER A 60 -3.34 15.23 -25.46
C SER A 60 -2.03 14.59 -25.90
N VAL A 61 -1.19 14.26 -24.92
CA VAL A 61 0.09 13.58 -25.12
C VAL A 61 0.07 12.20 -24.47
N ALA A 62 0.44 11.17 -25.22
CA ALA A 62 0.80 9.85 -24.70
C ALA A 62 2.26 9.86 -24.25
N ILE A 63 2.51 9.27 -23.09
CA ILE A 63 3.83 8.97 -22.56
C ILE A 63 4.01 7.45 -22.65
N ILE A 64 5.01 7.00 -23.41
CA ILE A 64 5.32 5.58 -23.61
C ILE A 64 6.74 5.33 -23.12
N ASN A 65 6.89 4.40 -22.18
CA ASN A 65 8.20 3.97 -21.69
C ASN A 65 8.56 2.61 -22.26
N THR A 66 9.82 2.47 -22.69
CA THR A 66 10.35 1.24 -23.25
C THR A 66 11.62 0.80 -22.52
N THR A 67 11.78 -0.51 -22.37
CA THR A 67 12.99 -1.12 -21.80
C THR A 67 13.22 -2.48 -22.45
N GLY A 68 14.43 -2.72 -22.95
CA GLY A 68 14.76 -3.94 -23.70
C GLY A 68 13.88 -4.12 -24.94
N GLY A 69 13.47 -3.02 -25.58
CA GLY A 69 12.59 -3.06 -26.76
C GLY A 69 11.14 -3.47 -26.46
N LYS A 70 10.70 -3.46 -25.20
CA LYS A 70 9.32 -3.71 -24.80
C LYS A 70 8.70 -2.48 -24.15
N ILE A 71 7.42 -2.25 -24.40
CA ILE A 71 6.63 -1.24 -23.68
C ILE A 71 6.51 -1.70 -22.22
N THR A 72 6.91 -0.84 -21.28
CA THR A 72 6.83 -1.09 -19.84
C THR A 72 5.75 -0.26 -19.15
N SER A 73 5.37 0.87 -19.77
CA SER A 73 4.16 1.62 -19.41
C SER A 73 3.73 2.50 -20.57
N ALA A 74 2.42 2.73 -20.68
CA ALA A 74 1.85 3.68 -21.63
C ALA A 74 0.67 4.40 -20.96
N ARG A 75 0.69 5.73 -20.96
CA ARG A 75 -0.27 6.55 -20.22
C ARG A 75 -0.51 7.89 -20.90
N ARG A 76 -1.65 8.54 -20.63
CA ARG A 76 -1.95 9.91 -21.10
C ARG A 76 -1.48 10.91 -20.05
N ASN A 77 -0.76 11.95 -20.45
CA ASN A 77 -0.30 12.99 -19.53
C ASN A 77 -1.49 13.81 -19.01
N LEU A 78 -1.90 13.56 -17.77
CA LEU A 78 -2.97 14.30 -17.09
C LEU A 78 -2.46 15.10 -15.89
N PHE A 79 -1.36 14.66 -15.28
CA PHE A 79 -0.86 15.22 -14.02
C PHE A 79 0.60 15.67 -14.14
N CYS A 80 0.96 16.71 -13.39
CA CYS A 80 2.35 17.17 -13.37
C CYS A 80 3.26 16.17 -12.63
N PRO A 81 4.57 16.12 -12.97
CA PRO A 81 5.52 15.21 -12.34
C PRO A 81 5.60 15.34 -10.81
N ASP A 82 5.48 16.57 -10.28
CA ASP A 82 5.52 16.82 -8.84
C ASP A 82 4.39 16.07 -8.13
N LEU A 83 3.18 16.14 -8.67
CA LEU A 83 2.03 15.43 -8.11
C LEU A 83 2.20 13.90 -8.22
N LEU A 84 2.75 13.42 -9.34
CA LEU A 84 3.04 11.99 -9.53
C LEU A 84 4.16 11.45 -8.64
N SER A 85 4.95 12.33 -8.01
CA SER A 85 5.97 11.97 -7.01
C SER A 85 5.43 11.93 -5.57
N THR A 86 4.17 12.34 -5.37
CA THR A 86 3.49 12.24 -4.07
C THR A 86 2.96 10.82 -3.81
N ILE A 87 2.41 10.61 -2.61
CA ILE A 87 1.74 9.37 -2.21
C ILE A 87 0.58 8.96 -3.16
N TYR A 88 -0.02 9.92 -3.89
CA TYR A 88 -1.09 9.64 -4.87
C TYR A 88 -0.58 9.11 -6.21
N GLY A 89 0.74 9.16 -6.46
CA GLY A 89 1.35 8.85 -7.76
C GLY A 89 0.85 7.56 -8.41
N PRO A 90 0.82 6.40 -7.72
CA PRO A 90 0.31 5.15 -8.29
C PRO A 90 -1.15 5.25 -8.77
N SER A 91 -2.03 5.79 -7.93
CA SER A 91 -3.46 5.92 -8.25
C SER A 91 -3.72 6.96 -9.35
N LEU A 92 -2.89 7.98 -9.46
CA LEU A 92 -2.97 8.95 -10.56
C LEU A 92 -2.45 8.36 -11.88
N ARG A 93 -1.39 7.54 -11.85
CA ARG A 93 -0.93 6.79 -13.04
C ARG A 93 -1.99 5.81 -13.52
N TYR A 94 -2.72 5.16 -12.62
CA TYR A 94 -3.88 4.35 -12.97
C TYR A 94 -4.93 5.14 -13.78
N LEU A 95 -5.23 6.39 -13.40
CA LEU A 95 -6.09 7.27 -14.20
C LEU A 95 -5.48 7.69 -15.53
N GLU A 96 -4.18 7.98 -15.58
CA GLU A 96 -3.48 8.30 -16.83
C GLU A 96 -3.50 7.12 -17.83
N GLU A 97 -3.36 5.89 -17.33
CA GLU A 97 -3.52 4.66 -18.11
C GLU A 97 -4.95 4.53 -18.62
N ALA A 98 -5.95 4.62 -17.73
CA ALA A 98 -7.36 4.55 -18.10
C ALA A 98 -7.74 5.57 -19.18
N ALA A 99 -7.24 6.81 -19.05
CA ALA A 99 -7.48 7.87 -20.01
C ALA A 99 -6.85 7.60 -21.38
N LEU A 100 -5.70 6.91 -21.44
CA LEU A 100 -5.09 6.48 -22.69
C LEU A 100 -5.94 5.38 -23.36
N TYR A 101 -6.36 4.36 -22.61
CA TYR A 101 -7.23 3.29 -23.12
C TYR A 101 -8.54 3.87 -23.67
N ASN A 102 -9.15 4.81 -22.95
CA ASN A 102 -10.34 5.51 -23.40
C ASN A 102 -10.09 6.30 -24.69
N ALA A 103 -9.00 7.08 -24.77
CA ALA A 103 -8.66 7.87 -25.95
C ALA A 103 -8.37 7.00 -27.20
N LEU A 104 -7.92 5.76 -27.01
CA LEU A 104 -7.68 4.79 -28.09
C LEU A 104 -8.90 3.91 -28.38
N GLY A 105 -9.99 4.05 -27.64
CA GLY A 105 -11.20 3.23 -27.80
C GLY A 105 -10.99 1.75 -27.45
N ILE A 106 -10.03 1.44 -26.57
CA ILE A 106 -9.70 0.07 -26.17
C ILE A 106 -10.41 -0.21 -24.85
N PRO A 107 -11.39 -1.14 -24.82
CA PRO A 107 -12.00 -1.54 -23.55
C PRO A 107 -10.96 -2.22 -22.67
N ASN A 108 -11.05 -2.04 -21.35
CA ASN A 108 -10.26 -2.82 -20.41
C ASN A 108 -11.02 -2.92 -19.09
N PRO A 109 -11.42 -4.13 -18.65
CA PRO A 109 -12.24 -4.29 -17.44
C PRO A 109 -11.56 -3.78 -16.17
N ARG A 110 -10.22 -3.63 -16.16
CA ARG A 110 -9.44 -2.99 -15.09
C ARG A 110 -9.91 -1.56 -14.77
N PHE A 111 -10.51 -0.87 -15.74
CA PHE A 111 -10.94 0.54 -15.61
C PHE A 111 -12.46 0.70 -15.53
N ASP A 112 -13.23 -0.38 -15.50
CA ASP A 112 -14.71 -0.34 -15.56
C ASP A 112 -15.34 0.34 -14.33
N ASN A 113 -14.63 0.37 -13.19
CA ASN A 113 -15.12 0.96 -11.95
C ASN A 113 -14.80 2.46 -11.80
N ILE A 114 -14.23 3.09 -12.83
CA ILE A 114 -14.04 4.55 -12.85
C ILE A 114 -15.37 5.20 -13.21
N THR A 115 -15.89 6.02 -12.31
CA THR A 115 -17.20 6.67 -12.46
C THR A 115 -17.04 8.18 -12.45
N PHE A 116 -17.51 8.83 -13.51
CA PHE A 116 -17.64 10.29 -13.55
C PHE A 116 -18.89 10.71 -12.79
N THR A 117 -18.72 11.59 -11.81
CA THR A 117 -19.84 12.28 -11.16
C THR A 117 -20.24 13.53 -11.93
N ILE A 118 -19.26 14.20 -12.57
CA ILE A 118 -19.46 15.37 -13.42
C ILE A 118 -18.55 15.27 -14.64
N GLY A 119 -19.12 15.43 -15.83
CA GLY A 119 -18.36 15.43 -17.09
C GLY A 119 -17.95 14.04 -17.57
N THR A 120 -16.93 14.01 -18.42
CA THR A 120 -16.37 12.82 -19.07
C THR A 120 -14.85 12.97 -19.25
N TRP A 121 -14.18 11.94 -19.76
CA TRP A 121 -12.76 12.00 -20.14
C TRP A 121 -12.41 13.15 -21.10
N LEU A 122 -13.38 13.65 -21.87
CA LEU A 122 -13.21 14.77 -22.81
C LEU A 122 -13.29 16.14 -22.14
N ASP A 123 -13.91 16.21 -20.96
CA ASP A 123 -14.10 17.46 -20.21
C ASP A 123 -12.90 17.78 -19.29
N ILE A 124 -11.98 16.83 -19.09
CA ILE A 124 -10.79 17.01 -18.26
C ILE A 124 -9.89 18.12 -18.81
N ASN A 125 -9.73 19.19 -18.04
CA ASN A 125 -8.80 20.27 -18.33
C ASN A 125 -7.59 20.20 -17.39
N THR A 126 -6.45 19.71 -17.91
CA THR A 126 -5.20 19.51 -17.16
C THR A 126 -4.56 20.80 -16.65
N LYS A 127 -5.03 21.97 -17.10
CA LYS A 127 -4.58 23.29 -16.59
C LYS A 127 -5.41 23.80 -15.41
N SER A 128 -6.52 23.14 -15.09
CA SER A 128 -7.40 23.52 -14.00
C SER A 128 -6.77 23.19 -12.65
N LYS A 129 -7.23 23.88 -11.59
CA LYS A 129 -6.87 23.50 -10.22
C LYS A 129 -7.37 22.09 -9.94
N LEU A 130 -6.56 21.27 -9.28
CA LEU A 130 -6.88 19.89 -8.95
C LEU A 130 -7.17 19.75 -7.45
N GLU A 131 -8.17 18.95 -7.11
CA GLU A 131 -8.44 18.50 -5.75
C GLU A 131 -8.54 16.96 -5.74
N ILE A 132 -7.89 16.34 -4.76
CA ILE A 132 -7.89 14.89 -4.56
C ILE A 132 -8.34 14.61 -3.12
N GLY A 133 -9.29 13.70 -2.97
CA GLY A 133 -9.84 13.33 -1.67
C GLY A 133 -10.04 11.83 -1.51
N VAL A 134 -10.00 11.37 -0.27
CA VAL A 134 -10.26 9.97 0.14
C VAL A 134 -11.26 10.01 1.29
N PRO A 135 -12.56 10.22 1.02
CA PRO A 135 -13.55 10.57 2.03
C PRO A 135 -13.87 9.43 3.02
N ASP A 136 -13.72 8.17 2.61
CA ASP A 136 -14.17 7.00 3.39
C ASP A 136 -13.17 5.83 3.39
N ASN A 137 -11.94 6.05 2.93
CA ASN A 137 -10.89 5.02 2.76
C ASN A 137 -11.19 3.91 1.75
N ASN A 138 -12.27 4.01 0.97
CA ASN A 138 -12.62 3.01 -0.05
C ASN A 138 -12.49 3.56 -1.47
N GLU A 139 -12.62 4.87 -1.66
CA GLU A 139 -12.61 5.50 -2.98
C GLU A 139 -11.66 6.69 -3.03
N ILE A 140 -11.04 6.90 -4.19
CA ILE A 140 -10.28 8.11 -4.50
C ILE A 140 -11.14 8.99 -5.39
N HIS A 141 -11.35 10.22 -4.95
CA HIS A 141 -12.05 11.26 -5.71
C HIS A 141 -11.03 12.21 -6.31
N VAL A 142 -11.21 12.55 -7.60
CA VAL A 142 -10.36 13.50 -8.31
C VAL A 142 -11.26 14.51 -9.02
N THR A 143 -11.03 15.78 -8.71
CA THR A 143 -11.82 16.90 -9.24
C THR A 143 -10.90 17.94 -9.89
N TRP A 144 -11.19 18.28 -11.14
CA TRP A 144 -10.61 19.41 -11.85
C TRP A 144 -11.57 20.61 -11.78
N LEU A 145 -11.17 21.63 -11.05
CA LEU A 145 -11.90 22.89 -10.85
C LEU A 145 -11.58 23.85 -12.00
N ALA A 146 -12.46 23.91 -13.00
CA ALA A 146 -12.35 24.93 -14.04
C ALA A 146 -12.91 26.27 -13.55
N ASP A 147 -12.33 27.37 -14.02
CA ASP A 147 -12.89 28.70 -13.77
C ASP A 147 -14.26 28.84 -14.46
N SER A 148 -15.30 28.97 -13.64
CA SER A 148 -16.66 29.44 -13.92
C SER A 148 -17.64 28.62 -14.77
N THR A 149 -17.30 27.54 -15.50
CA THR A 149 -18.38 26.81 -16.24
C THR A 149 -18.38 25.29 -16.32
N LYS A 150 -17.30 24.54 -16.07
CA LYS A 150 -17.38 23.06 -16.09
C LYS A 150 -16.35 22.40 -15.18
N GLU A 151 -16.75 22.12 -13.96
CA GLU A 151 -16.08 21.14 -13.11
C GLU A 151 -16.09 19.77 -13.79
N THR A 152 -15.02 19.00 -13.66
CA THR A 152 -15.00 17.58 -14.02
C THR A 152 -14.57 16.79 -12.80
N SER A 153 -15.35 15.80 -12.40
CA SER A 153 -15.11 15.02 -11.21
C SER A 153 -15.38 13.55 -11.48
N LEU A 154 -14.53 12.70 -10.92
CA LEU A 154 -14.65 11.26 -10.98
C LEU A 154 -14.21 10.63 -9.66
N PHE A 155 -14.58 9.37 -9.47
CA PHE A 155 -14.05 8.53 -8.42
C PHE A 155 -13.78 7.11 -8.95
N PHE A 156 -12.98 6.37 -8.19
CA PHE A 156 -12.72 4.96 -8.42
C PHE A 156 -12.39 4.26 -7.09
N PRO A 157 -12.72 2.97 -6.96
CA PRO A 157 -12.44 2.22 -5.76
C PRO A 157 -10.95 1.98 -5.58
N ILE A 158 -10.52 1.97 -4.33
CA ILE A 158 -9.16 1.64 -3.91
C ILE A 158 -8.98 0.12 -3.98
N GLN A 159 -8.38 -0.35 -5.07
CA GLN A 159 -8.04 -1.75 -5.28
C GLN A 159 -6.61 -1.87 -5.81
N TYR A 160 -5.69 -2.34 -4.98
CA TYR A 160 -4.26 -2.39 -5.33
C TYR A 160 -3.94 -3.16 -6.62
N GLN A 161 -4.68 -4.23 -6.95
CA GLN A 161 -4.44 -4.96 -8.21
C GLN A 161 -4.80 -4.11 -9.43
N ASP A 162 -5.89 -3.36 -9.36
CA ASP A 162 -6.27 -2.43 -10.42
C ASP A 162 -5.30 -1.25 -10.47
N ILE A 163 -4.92 -0.69 -9.33
CA ILE A 163 -3.98 0.44 -9.29
C ILE A 163 -2.59 0.04 -9.83
N LEU A 164 -2.07 -1.12 -9.43
CA LEU A 164 -0.75 -1.59 -9.84
C LEU A 164 -0.73 -2.26 -11.21
N GLY A 165 -1.86 -2.76 -11.70
CA GLY A 165 -2.01 -3.36 -13.03
C GLY A 165 -1.42 -4.75 -13.21
N ASP A 166 -0.89 -5.33 -12.15
CA ASP A 166 -0.30 -6.66 -12.12
C ASP A 166 -1.24 -7.66 -11.44
N ASN A 167 -1.08 -8.95 -11.73
CA ASN A 167 -1.72 -9.96 -10.90
C ASN A 167 -1.02 -10.10 -9.55
N ARG A 168 -1.74 -10.69 -8.60
CA ARG A 168 -1.26 -10.83 -7.23
C ARG A 168 0.10 -11.54 -7.10
N THR A 169 0.37 -12.56 -7.92
CA THR A 169 1.64 -13.29 -7.89
C THR A 169 2.80 -12.37 -8.28
N GLU A 170 2.61 -11.58 -9.33
CA GLU A 170 3.61 -10.63 -9.84
C GLU A 170 3.90 -9.54 -8.82
N ILE A 171 2.85 -8.96 -8.22
CA ILE A 171 2.96 -7.93 -7.18
C ILE A 171 3.79 -8.43 -5.99
N GLU A 172 3.50 -9.65 -5.49
CA GLU A 172 4.26 -10.27 -4.41
C GLU A 172 5.72 -10.52 -4.80
N ASN A 173 5.96 -11.06 -5.99
CA ASN A 173 7.31 -11.33 -6.48
C ASN A 173 8.13 -10.05 -6.65
N LYS A 174 7.52 -8.97 -7.16
CA LYS A 174 8.18 -7.66 -7.31
C LYS A 174 8.58 -7.10 -5.94
N LEU A 175 7.71 -7.20 -4.92
CA LEU A 175 8.04 -6.78 -3.56
C LEU A 175 9.15 -7.64 -2.95
N ILE A 176 9.09 -8.96 -3.07
CA ILE A 176 10.13 -9.85 -2.56
C ILE A 176 11.48 -9.57 -3.23
N LYS A 177 11.49 -9.37 -4.55
CA LYS A 177 12.69 -8.98 -5.29
C LYS A 177 13.24 -7.64 -4.78
N LYS A 178 12.37 -6.64 -4.62
CA LYS A 178 12.72 -5.33 -4.05
C LYS A 178 13.32 -5.47 -2.64
N LEU A 179 12.73 -6.31 -1.79
CA LEU A 179 13.24 -6.61 -0.45
C LEU A 179 14.60 -7.29 -0.49
N ARG A 180 14.96 -8.05 -1.53
CA ARG A 180 16.29 -8.66 -1.69
C ARG A 180 17.34 -7.67 -2.21
N GLU A 181 16.94 -6.78 -3.10
CA GLU A 181 17.88 -5.94 -3.89
C GLU A 181 18.06 -4.53 -3.33
N SER A 182 17.12 -4.04 -2.52
CA SER A 182 17.18 -2.69 -1.95
C SER A 182 18.25 -2.56 -0.90
N ARG A 183 18.76 -1.34 -0.72
CA ARG A 183 19.63 -0.99 0.41
C ARG A 183 18.79 -0.37 1.52
N ALA A 184 19.23 -0.54 2.76
CA ALA A 184 18.68 0.21 3.88
C ALA A 184 18.94 1.71 3.67
N TYR A 185 17.90 2.52 3.83
CA TYR A 185 18.02 3.96 3.96
C TYR A 185 18.27 4.30 5.44
N ALA A 186 19.20 5.21 5.70
CA ALA A 186 19.45 5.67 7.06
C ALA A 186 18.30 6.59 7.49
N SER A 187 17.45 6.09 8.39
CA SER A 187 16.46 6.91 9.09
C SER A 187 16.93 7.20 10.52
N SER A 188 16.39 8.27 11.10
CA SER A 188 16.58 8.61 12.50
C SER A 188 15.30 9.18 13.05
N ILE A 189 14.97 8.84 14.30
CA ILE A 189 13.92 9.54 15.02
C ILE A 189 14.42 10.94 15.34
N THR A 190 13.68 11.95 14.88
CA THR A 190 13.97 13.35 15.18
C THR A 190 13.62 13.67 16.62
N GLU A 191 14.30 14.66 17.19
CA GLU A 191 13.94 15.18 18.50
C GLU A 191 12.48 15.65 18.52
N PRO A 192 11.67 15.24 19.52
CA PRO A 192 10.26 15.58 19.58
C PRO A 192 10.06 17.03 20.03
N ASP A 193 8.94 17.61 19.62
CA ASP A 193 8.41 18.84 20.23
C ASP A 193 7.90 18.50 21.64
N GLU A 194 8.53 19.09 22.67
CA GLU A 194 8.21 18.83 24.09
C GLU A 194 6.73 19.07 24.40
N THR A 195 6.07 20.02 23.73
CA THR A 195 4.65 20.34 23.96
C THR A 195 3.70 19.22 23.55
N LYS A 196 4.18 18.26 22.75
CA LYS A 196 3.43 17.10 22.27
C LYS A 196 3.71 15.84 23.09
N LEU A 197 4.70 15.87 23.98
CA LEU A 197 5.04 14.73 24.81
C LEU A 197 4.04 14.55 25.95
N GLN A 198 3.74 13.30 26.26
CA GLN A 198 2.91 12.90 27.40
C GLN A 198 3.71 11.96 28.30
N THR A 199 3.47 11.97 29.60
CA THR A 199 4.11 11.02 30.52
C THR A 199 3.45 9.65 30.37
N ALA A 200 4.24 8.64 29.98
CA ALA A 200 3.79 7.25 29.88
C ALA A 200 4.13 6.45 31.16
N ASP A 201 5.31 6.72 31.72
CA ASP A 201 5.80 6.20 33.00
C ASP A 201 6.73 7.25 33.63
N SER A 202 7.12 7.06 34.89
CA SER A 202 7.97 7.93 35.72
C SER A 202 9.08 8.68 34.97
N ILE A 203 9.83 7.99 34.10
CA ILE A 203 10.91 8.59 33.29
C ILE A 203 10.67 8.51 31.78
N ILE A 204 9.59 7.85 31.34
CA ILE A 204 9.30 7.60 29.93
C ILE A 204 8.25 8.60 29.46
N MET A 205 8.62 9.35 28.42
CA MET A 205 7.70 10.21 27.68
C MET A 205 7.26 9.49 26.41
N VAL A 206 5.99 9.66 26.03
CA VAL A 206 5.45 9.19 24.76
C VAL A 206 5.14 10.38 23.86
N LEU A 207 5.52 10.28 22.59
CA LEU A 207 4.99 11.09 21.50
C LEU A 207 3.86 10.30 20.85
N PRO A 208 2.59 10.67 21.05
CA PRO A 208 1.46 9.94 20.48
C PRO A 208 1.49 10.00 18.95
N GLY A 209 1.45 8.83 18.32
CA GLY A 209 1.20 8.67 16.90
C GLY A 209 -0.28 8.41 16.60
N SER A 210 -0.63 8.28 15.33
CA SER A 210 -1.93 7.72 14.96
C SER A 210 -2.03 6.27 15.41
N HIS A 211 -3.27 5.81 15.61
CA HIS A 211 -3.55 4.39 15.81
C HIS A 211 -4.16 3.79 14.55
N TYR A 212 -4.08 2.46 14.45
CA TYR A 212 -4.72 1.69 13.41
C TYR A 212 -6.20 1.45 13.77
N THR A 213 -6.71 0.22 13.65
CA THR A 213 -8.09 -0.11 14.04
C THR A 213 -8.29 -0.10 15.57
N LEU A 214 -7.28 -0.56 16.33
CA LEU A 214 -7.30 -0.58 17.79
C LEU A 214 -6.32 0.46 18.34
N PRO A 215 -6.64 1.20 19.42
CA PRO A 215 -5.71 2.16 20.04
C PRO A 215 -4.37 1.56 20.47
N GLU A 216 -4.37 0.28 20.87
CA GLU A 216 -3.20 -0.48 21.28
C GLU A 216 -2.26 -0.83 20.12
N VAL A 217 -2.74 -0.69 18.87
CA VAL A 217 -1.97 -0.86 17.65
C VAL A 217 -1.69 0.53 17.07
N ASN A 218 -0.52 1.09 17.38
CA ASN A 218 -0.23 2.51 17.14
C ASN A 218 1.19 2.77 16.62
N ALA A 219 1.40 4.02 16.23
CA ALA A 219 2.68 4.55 15.78
C ALA A 219 3.35 5.43 16.84
N ASN A 220 3.14 5.13 18.13
CA ASN A 220 3.74 5.90 19.22
C ASN A 220 5.27 5.75 19.23
N LEU A 221 5.95 6.83 19.62
CA LEU A 221 7.39 6.84 19.87
C LEU A 221 7.67 7.18 21.33
N TYR A 222 8.71 6.59 21.90
CA TYR A 222 9.02 6.67 23.31
C TYR A 222 10.39 7.32 23.54
N PHE A 223 10.48 8.22 24.51
CA PHE A 223 11.65 9.04 24.78
C PHE A 223 11.97 9.08 26.27
N ILE A 224 13.26 9.27 26.57
CA ILE A 224 13.76 9.59 27.90
C ILE A 224 14.41 10.96 27.86
N LYS A 225 14.24 11.72 28.94
CA LYS A 225 14.94 12.99 29.13
C LYS A 225 16.42 12.72 29.29
N ASP A 226 17.22 13.35 28.46
CA ASP A 226 18.67 13.36 28.58
C ASP A 226 19.08 14.39 29.63
N THR A 227 19.61 13.89 30.75
CA THR A 227 20.09 14.71 31.86
C THR A 227 21.59 14.99 31.78
N SER A 228 22.25 14.62 30.68
CA SER A 228 23.71 14.81 30.52
C SER A 228 24.11 16.22 30.08
N ASP A 229 23.16 17.06 29.66
CA ASP A 229 23.37 18.45 29.26
C ASP A 229 22.53 19.42 30.12
N THR A 230 22.95 20.69 30.14
CA THR A 230 22.26 21.85 30.71
C THR A 230 20.96 22.21 29.97
N THR A 231 20.83 21.80 28.71
CA THR A 231 19.59 21.89 27.92
C THR A 231 18.80 20.59 28.00
N THR A 232 17.47 20.70 28.14
CA THR A 232 16.59 19.52 28.15
C THR A 232 16.53 18.95 26.74
N HIS A 233 17.13 17.77 26.55
CA HIS A 233 17.04 16.99 25.31
C HIS A 233 16.25 15.71 25.53
N TYR A 234 15.62 15.19 24.48
CA TYR A 234 14.90 13.92 24.52
C TYR A 234 15.54 12.91 23.58
N LYS A 235 15.98 11.78 24.14
CA LYS A 235 16.58 10.68 23.38
C LYS A 235 15.55 9.55 23.22
N PRO A 236 15.44 8.93 22.03
CA PRO A 236 14.59 7.75 21.87
C PRO A 236 15.02 6.62 22.82
N VAL A 237 14.04 5.91 23.36
CA VAL A 237 14.27 4.74 24.22
C VAL A 237 14.83 3.60 23.37
N TYR A 238 16.06 3.18 23.70
CA TYR A 238 16.70 1.94 23.22
C TYR A 238 17.47 1.32 24.40
N SER A 239 16.74 0.65 25.31
CA SER A 239 17.25 0.18 26.59
C SER A 239 16.74 -1.23 26.91
N THR A 240 17.62 -2.04 27.49
CA THR A 240 17.27 -3.37 28.03
C THR A 240 16.27 -3.30 29.19
N SER A 241 16.15 -2.15 29.85
CA SER A 241 15.18 -1.92 30.94
C SER A 241 13.77 -1.62 30.43
N TYR A 242 13.64 -1.22 29.16
CA TYR A 242 12.38 -0.82 28.53
C TYR A 242 12.24 -1.51 27.16
N PRO A 243 12.15 -2.86 27.14
CA PRO A 243 12.22 -3.64 25.91
C PRO A 243 11.00 -3.43 25.00
N VAL A 244 9.81 -3.15 25.56
CA VAL A 244 8.60 -2.94 24.76
C VAL A 244 8.69 -1.62 23.99
N GLU A 245 9.06 -0.54 24.68
CA GLU A 245 9.24 0.80 24.13
C GLU A 245 10.38 0.84 23.12
N SER A 246 11.49 0.15 23.44
CA SER A 246 12.62 0.02 22.53
C SER A 246 12.25 -0.69 21.24
N LEU A 247 11.50 -1.79 21.34
CA LEU A 247 11.03 -2.52 20.17
C LEU A 247 10.04 -1.68 19.36
N ALA A 248 9.12 -0.96 20.01
CA ALA A 248 8.21 -0.05 19.31
C ALA A 248 8.98 1.01 18.50
N ASN A 249 9.91 1.73 19.13
CA ASN A 249 10.76 2.71 18.44
C ASN A 249 11.53 2.09 17.26
N MET A 250 12.05 0.88 17.42
CA MET A 250 12.75 0.16 16.35
C MET A 250 11.86 -0.21 15.19
N LEU A 251 10.59 -0.57 15.42
CA LEU A 251 9.67 -1.07 14.39
C LEU A 251 8.92 0.05 13.66
N VAL A 252 8.40 1.05 14.39
CA VAL A 252 7.62 2.15 13.80
C VAL A 252 8.46 3.41 13.51
N GLY A 253 9.59 3.57 14.20
CA GLY A 253 10.48 4.72 14.04
C GLY A 253 11.71 4.39 13.20
N ALA A 254 12.84 4.14 13.87
CA ALA A 254 14.12 3.89 13.22
C ALA A 254 14.96 2.88 14.01
N VAL A 255 15.87 2.19 13.32
CA VAL A 255 16.88 1.37 13.99
C VAL A 255 17.93 2.27 14.64
N PRO A 256 18.32 2.04 15.92
CA PRO A 256 19.34 2.83 16.58
C PRO A 256 20.67 2.78 15.83
N LYS A 257 21.35 3.93 15.74
CA LYS A 257 22.67 4.02 15.10
C LYS A 257 23.65 3.08 15.79
N GLY A 258 24.34 2.26 15.00
CA GLY A 258 25.32 1.27 15.50
C GLY A 258 24.71 -0.06 15.94
N CYS A 259 23.38 -0.23 15.89
CA CYS A 259 22.74 -1.52 16.17
C CYS A 259 22.65 -2.39 14.92
N GLU A 260 23.13 -3.63 14.99
CA GLU A 260 22.94 -4.68 13.99
C GLU A 260 21.57 -5.34 14.17
N ALA A 261 20.50 -4.66 13.73
CA ALA A 261 19.15 -5.21 13.74
C ALA A 261 18.82 -5.93 12.43
N SER A 262 18.43 -7.20 12.51
CA SER A 262 18.03 -8.01 11.35
C SER A 262 16.75 -8.80 11.61
N ILE A 263 16.10 -9.26 10.53
CA ILE A 263 14.89 -10.09 10.60
C ILE A 263 15.03 -11.33 9.71
N GLU A 264 14.73 -12.49 10.30
CA GLU A 264 14.44 -13.73 9.58
C GLU A 264 12.97 -13.70 9.19
N LEU A 265 12.69 -13.31 7.95
CA LEU A 265 11.35 -13.03 7.44
C LEU A 265 10.84 -14.19 6.59
N THR A 266 9.80 -14.87 7.05
CA THR A 266 9.04 -15.84 6.25
C THR A 266 7.86 -15.15 5.57
N VAL A 267 7.94 -14.98 4.26
CA VAL A 267 6.87 -14.44 3.41
C VAL A 267 5.88 -15.54 3.08
N ILE A 268 4.61 -15.31 3.40
CA ILE A 268 3.50 -16.19 3.03
C ILE A 268 2.83 -15.61 1.80
N LYS A 269 2.95 -16.33 0.69
CA LYS A 269 2.39 -15.91 -0.60
C LYS A 269 0.90 -16.23 -0.62
N HIS A 270 0.14 -15.52 -1.45
CA HIS A 270 -1.29 -15.79 -1.61
C HIS A 270 -1.57 -17.22 -2.12
N LYS A 271 -0.66 -17.77 -2.93
CA LYS A 271 -0.78 -19.14 -3.45
C LYS A 271 -0.52 -20.13 -2.32
N TYR A 272 -1.52 -20.96 -2.06
CA TYR A 272 -1.54 -21.89 -0.92
C TYR A 272 -0.26 -22.73 -0.84
N GLY A 273 0.36 -22.73 0.33
CA GLY A 273 1.56 -23.51 0.64
C GLY A 273 2.88 -22.89 0.15
N GLU A 274 2.85 -21.87 -0.70
CA GLU A 274 4.06 -21.17 -1.13
C GLU A 274 4.57 -20.22 -0.05
N LYS A 275 5.87 -20.36 0.25
CA LYS A 275 6.57 -19.54 1.23
C LYS A 275 7.98 -19.26 0.75
N GLU A 276 8.51 -18.13 1.18
CA GLU A 276 9.89 -17.73 0.91
C GLU A 276 10.51 -17.14 2.17
N THR A 277 11.76 -17.48 2.46
CA THR A 277 12.47 -16.95 3.64
C THR A 277 13.56 -16.00 3.20
N LEU A 278 13.64 -14.85 3.87
CA LEU A 278 14.62 -13.80 3.65
C LEU A 278 15.34 -13.52 4.99
N GLN A 279 16.64 -13.22 4.93
CA GLN A 279 17.36 -12.62 6.04
C GLN A 279 17.78 -11.22 5.59
N ILE A 280 17.20 -10.18 6.19
CA ILE A 280 17.46 -8.79 5.78
C ILE A 280 17.65 -7.89 7.01
N PRO A 281 18.39 -6.77 6.90
CA PRO A 281 18.41 -5.73 7.90
C PRO A 281 16.99 -5.19 8.18
N LEU A 282 16.68 -4.89 9.44
CA LEU A 282 15.36 -4.34 9.80
C LEU A 282 15.13 -2.98 9.12
N ALA A 283 16.16 -2.13 9.07
CA ALA A 283 16.09 -0.84 8.38
C ALA A 283 15.79 -0.97 6.87
N GLN A 284 16.21 -2.08 6.23
CA GLN A 284 15.90 -2.35 4.82
C GLN A 284 14.42 -2.69 4.63
N LEU A 285 13.85 -3.51 5.52
CA LEU A 285 12.40 -3.78 5.52
C LEU A 285 11.61 -2.48 5.65
N GLN A 286 11.96 -1.63 6.63
CA GLN A 286 11.28 -0.36 6.88
C GLN A 286 11.39 0.60 5.69
N SER A 287 12.57 0.69 5.08
CA SER A 287 12.80 1.56 3.92
C SER A 287 11.95 1.15 2.72
N VAL A 288 11.87 -0.16 2.45
CA VAL A 288 11.06 -0.68 1.35
C VAL A 288 9.58 -0.42 1.61
N MET A 289 9.07 -0.80 2.79
CA MET A 289 7.65 -0.65 3.12
C MET A 289 7.22 0.82 3.20
N GLY A 290 8.01 1.67 3.85
CA GLY A 290 7.67 3.08 4.06
C GLY A 290 7.94 3.98 2.86
N LEU A 291 9.19 4.01 2.38
CA LEU A 291 9.59 4.97 1.34
C LEU A 291 9.18 4.52 -0.07
N THR A 292 9.26 3.22 -0.34
CA THR A 292 9.02 2.73 -1.71
C THR A 292 7.57 2.31 -1.93
N ASP A 293 6.95 1.72 -0.92
CA ASP A 293 5.58 1.22 -1.01
C ASP A 293 4.57 2.10 -0.27
N GLY A 294 5.01 3.24 0.30
CA GLY A 294 4.14 4.27 0.85
C GLY A 294 3.34 3.86 2.09
N CYS A 295 3.79 2.82 2.81
CA CYS A 295 3.06 2.30 3.96
C CYS A 295 3.34 3.11 5.23
N THR A 296 2.32 3.26 6.07
CA THR A 296 2.46 3.70 7.46
C THR A 296 2.55 2.48 8.38
N SER A 297 3.50 2.49 9.31
CA SER A 297 3.74 1.38 10.23
C SER A 297 2.97 1.53 11.54
N PHE A 298 2.31 0.47 12.00
CA PHE A 298 1.66 0.41 13.31
C PHE A 298 2.01 -0.87 14.05
N TRP A 299 2.38 -0.77 15.33
CA TRP A 299 2.82 -1.89 16.14
C TRP A 299 1.86 -2.14 17.30
N GLY A 300 1.58 -3.41 17.57
CA GLY A 300 0.84 -3.84 18.76
C GLY A 300 1.47 -5.09 19.38
N VAL A 301 1.60 -5.08 20.70
CA VAL A 301 2.05 -6.25 21.48
C VAL A 301 0.85 -7.16 21.74
N GLU A 302 1.01 -8.45 21.46
CA GLU A 302 -0.02 -9.47 21.69
C GLU A 302 0.24 -10.25 22.98
N GLU A 303 1.51 -10.59 23.23
CA GLU A 303 1.90 -11.45 24.34
C GLU A 303 3.35 -11.15 24.76
N ILE A 304 3.60 -11.23 26.07
CA ILE A 304 4.94 -11.26 26.66
C ILE A 304 5.03 -12.53 27.50
N ASP A 305 5.71 -13.55 26.98
CA ASP A 305 5.80 -14.87 27.60
C ASP A 305 7.18 -15.50 27.37
N GLY A 306 7.61 -16.36 28.30
CA GLY A 306 8.81 -17.19 28.11
C GLY A 306 10.10 -16.44 27.72
N GLY A 307 10.23 -15.17 28.13
CA GLY A 307 11.38 -14.32 27.77
C GLY A 307 11.34 -13.75 26.34
N ASN A 308 10.18 -13.75 25.68
CA ASN A 308 9.97 -13.19 24.35
C ASN A 308 8.85 -12.14 24.37
N ILE A 309 8.94 -11.18 23.45
CA ILE A 309 7.82 -10.32 23.07
C ILE A 309 7.29 -10.83 21.74
N LYS A 310 5.98 -11.02 21.67
CA LYS A 310 5.25 -11.34 20.44
C LYS A 310 4.24 -10.23 20.13
N GLY A 311 4.11 -9.93 18.86
CA GLY A 311 3.16 -8.92 18.40
C GLY A 311 3.05 -8.85 16.90
N THR A 312 2.26 -7.89 16.41
CA THR A 312 2.01 -7.70 15.00
C THR A 312 2.37 -6.27 14.58
N LEU A 313 3.18 -6.17 13.53
CA LEU A 313 3.48 -4.94 12.80
C LEU A 313 2.62 -4.89 11.53
N PHE A 314 1.86 -3.82 11.38
CA PHE A 314 1.05 -3.55 10.20
C PHE A 314 1.75 -2.48 9.36
N PHE A 315 1.97 -2.77 8.09
CA PHE A 315 2.35 -1.76 7.10
C PHE A 315 1.11 -1.45 6.26
N TYR A 316 0.47 -0.33 6.55
CA TYR A 316 -0.81 0.06 5.96
C TYR A 316 -0.61 1.05 4.81
N ASN A 317 -1.08 0.69 3.61
CA ASN A 317 -1.19 1.61 2.49
C ASN A 317 -2.66 1.98 2.25
N GLN A 318 -3.06 3.13 2.77
CA GLN A 318 -4.43 3.65 2.65
C GLN A 318 -4.83 3.89 1.19
N LEU A 319 -3.92 4.43 0.37
CA LEU A 319 -4.22 4.83 -1.01
C LEU A 319 -4.27 3.65 -1.99
N GLN A 320 -3.80 2.48 -1.57
CA GLN A 320 -3.91 1.22 -2.33
C GLN A 320 -4.79 0.16 -1.62
N GLY A 321 -5.23 0.41 -0.39
CA GLY A 321 -6.26 -0.37 0.29
C GLY A 321 -5.79 -1.75 0.76
N TYR A 322 -4.52 -1.84 1.17
CA TYR A 322 -3.96 -3.08 1.69
C TYR A 322 -3.10 -2.87 2.93
N ASP A 323 -2.84 -3.99 3.60
CA ASP A 323 -1.89 -4.12 4.70
C ASP A 323 -0.87 -5.22 4.39
N HIS A 324 0.39 -5.01 4.76
CA HIS A 324 1.28 -6.12 5.04
C HIS A 324 1.23 -6.41 6.54
N VAL A 325 0.84 -7.64 6.89
CA VAL A 325 0.65 -8.06 8.29
C VAL A 325 1.82 -8.94 8.69
N LEU A 326 2.72 -8.40 9.50
CA LEU A 326 3.94 -9.05 9.96
C LEU A 326 3.82 -9.44 11.43
N ARG A 327 3.70 -10.74 11.71
CA ARG A 327 3.81 -11.27 13.07
C ARG A 327 5.27 -11.43 13.45
N ILE A 328 5.65 -10.92 14.62
CA ILE A 328 7.02 -10.84 15.11
C ILE A 328 7.14 -11.58 16.44
N SER A 329 8.27 -12.25 16.63
CA SER A 329 8.73 -12.74 17.93
C SER A 329 10.18 -12.31 18.14
N VAL A 330 10.50 -11.74 19.30
CA VAL A 330 11.84 -11.28 19.67
C VAL A 330 12.20 -11.70 21.09
N PRO A 331 13.38 -12.28 21.33
CA PRO A 331 13.86 -12.51 22.69
C PRO A 331 14.11 -11.19 23.42
N ILE A 332 13.53 -11.02 24.61
CA ILE A 332 13.63 -9.78 25.40
C ILE A 332 15.09 -9.41 25.67
N LYS A 333 15.93 -10.42 25.95
CA LYS A 333 17.36 -10.26 26.25
C LYS A 333 18.19 -9.64 25.11
N GLU A 334 17.68 -9.63 23.88
CA GLU A 334 18.38 -9.04 22.73
C GLU A 334 18.00 -7.57 22.51
N ILE A 335 16.87 -7.12 23.06
CA ILE A 335 16.35 -5.77 22.83
C ILE A 335 17.13 -4.76 23.66
N GLY A 336 17.49 -3.63 23.05
CA GLY A 336 18.32 -2.60 23.68
C GLY A 336 19.81 -2.94 23.73
N THR A 337 20.23 -3.98 23.00
CA THR A 337 21.65 -4.33 22.83
C THR A 337 22.17 -3.90 21.45
N GLU A 338 23.47 -4.08 21.20
CA GLU A 338 24.11 -3.75 19.92
C GLU A 338 23.66 -4.65 18.76
N LYS A 339 23.01 -5.79 19.03
CA LYS A 339 22.59 -6.75 18.02
C LYS A 339 21.29 -7.44 18.40
N VAL A 340 20.33 -7.43 17.48
CA VAL A 340 19.03 -8.09 17.68
C VAL A 340 18.57 -8.79 16.41
N THR A 341 18.08 -10.02 16.56
CA THR A 341 17.49 -10.77 15.44
C THR A 341 16.03 -11.06 15.71
N LEU A 342 15.16 -10.49 14.87
CA LEU A 342 13.73 -10.70 14.91
C LEU A 342 13.36 -11.93 14.08
N LYS A 343 12.34 -12.68 14.51
CA LYS A 343 11.70 -13.70 13.68
C LYS A 343 10.34 -13.23 13.24
N GLY A 344 10.09 -13.28 11.93
CA GLY A 344 8.92 -12.69 11.31
C GLY A 344 8.18 -13.65 10.39
N ARG A 345 6.85 -13.58 10.39
CA ARG A 345 6.01 -14.15 9.34
C ARG A 345 5.09 -13.09 8.78
N ILE A 346 5.23 -12.78 7.49
CA ILE A 346 4.48 -11.71 6.83
C ILE A 346 3.47 -12.25 5.83
N SER A 347 2.24 -11.74 5.91
CA SER A 347 1.24 -11.88 4.85
C SER A 347 1.21 -10.56 4.10
N LEU A 348 1.47 -10.60 2.79
CA LEU A 348 1.55 -9.37 1.99
C LEU A 348 0.16 -8.92 1.55
N TYR A 349 -0.01 -7.63 1.23
CA TYR A 349 -1.15 -7.06 0.50
C TYR A 349 -2.54 -7.59 0.93
N VAL A 350 -2.75 -7.84 2.22
CA VAL A 350 -4.05 -8.27 2.75
C VAL A 350 -5.02 -7.10 2.54
N PRO A 351 -6.17 -7.28 1.86
CA PRO A 351 -7.13 -6.20 1.71
C PRO A 351 -7.51 -5.61 3.07
N THR A 352 -7.49 -4.29 3.21
CA THR A 352 -7.68 -3.65 4.51
C THR A 352 -9.04 -3.98 5.14
N SER A 353 -10.08 -4.12 4.32
CA SER A 353 -11.40 -4.60 4.77
C SER A 353 -11.32 -5.97 5.46
N ASN A 354 -10.50 -6.90 4.97
CA ASN A 354 -10.30 -8.19 5.60
C ASN A 354 -9.61 -8.08 6.96
N VAL A 355 -8.67 -7.13 7.11
CA VAL A 355 -7.98 -6.90 8.38
C VAL A 355 -8.92 -6.27 9.40
N GLN A 356 -9.68 -5.25 9.01
CA GLN A 356 -10.68 -4.61 9.88
C GLN A 356 -11.72 -5.61 10.39
N ASN A 357 -12.14 -6.56 9.54
CA ASN A 357 -13.06 -7.63 9.92
C ASN A 357 -12.50 -8.56 11.02
N LEU A 358 -11.18 -8.70 11.15
CA LEU A 358 -10.55 -9.49 12.22
C LEU A 358 -10.73 -8.85 13.61
N PHE A 359 -10.93 -7.54 13.66
CA PHE A 359 -11.11 -6.78 14.91
C PHE A 359 -12.59 -6.55 15.26
N GLU A 360 -13.52 -6.92 14.39
CA GLU A 360 -14.94 -6.91 14.69
C GLU A 360 -15.39 -7.72 15.91
N PRO A 361 -14.71 -8.80 16.39
CA PRO A 361 -15.10 -9.46 17.64
C PRO A 361 -15.13 -8.55 18.88
N TYR A 362 -14.51 -7.37 18.82
CA TYR A 362 -14.60 -6.32 19.85
C TYR A 362 -15.88 -5.45 19.73
N LYS A 363 -16.64 -5.57 18.64
CA LYS A 363 -18.04 -5.14 18.54
C LYS A 363 -18.90 -6.40 18.63
N THR A 364 -19.59 -6.57 19.75
CA THR A 364 -20.52 -7.68 20.07
C THR A 364 -21.14 -8.36 18.84
N LYS A 365 -20.51 -9.44 18.35
CA LYS A 365 -21.10 -10.27 17.27
C LYS A 365 -22.31 -11.02 17.80
N SER A 366 -23.35 -11.11 16.96
CA SER A 366 -24.57 -11.82 17.32
C SER A 366 -24.28 -13.33 17.50
N PRO A 367 -25.04 -14.06 18.34
CA PRO A 367 -24.76 -15.47 18.65
C PRO A 367 -24.66 -16.40 17.43
N ASP A 368 -25.25 -16.00 16.30
CA ASP A 368 -25.31 -16.78 15.06
C ASP A 368 -24.05 -16.68 14.20
N GLU A 369 -23.14 -15.75 14.51
CA GLU A 369 -21.90 -15.48 13.74
C GLU A 369 -20.65 -16.11 14.36
N ARG A 370 -20.79 -16.83 15.48
CA ARG A 370 -19.67 -17.54 16.10
C ARG A 370 -19.42 -18.85 15.34
N ILE A 371 -18.23 -18.99 14.75
CA ILE A 371 -17.76 -20.26 14.19
C ILE A 371 -17.80 -21.31 15.30
N LYS A 372 -18.65 -22.31 15.13
CA LYS A 372 -18.71 -23.47 16.03
C LYS A 372 -17.48 -24.34 15.76
N ILE A 373 -16.49 -24.23 16.63
CA ILE A 373 -15.39 -25.19 16.69
C ILE A 373 -16.00 -26.50 17.22
N LYS A 374 -15.88 -27.57 16.43
CA LYS A 374 -16.21 -28.94 16.84
C LYS A 374 -15.08 -29.52 17.67
#